data_AF-X1LQA0-F1
#
_entry.id   AF-X1LQA0-F1
#
_cell.length_a   1.000
_cell.length_b   1.000
_cell.length_c   1.000
_cell.angle_alpha   90.00
_cell.angle_beta   90.00
_cell.angle_gamma   90.00
#
_symmetry.space_group_name_H-M   'P 1'
#
loop_
_entity.id
_entity.type
_entity.pdbx_description
1 polymer ?
#
loop_
_entity_poly.entity_id
_entity_poly.type
_entity_poly.pdbx_seq_one_letter_code
_entity_poly.pdbx_strand_id
1 'polypeptide(L)' 'IYERSKLRAGNVIDGPALIEEPTSVTNVLSGYKCEVDKSGSLIITRK' A
#
# COMPACT_ATOMS: atom_id res chain seq x y z
N ILE A 1 -6.28 -4.97 6.27
CA ILE A 1 -5.94 -3.63 6.82
C ILE A 1 -4.48 -3.70 7.25
N TYR A 2 -3.68 -2.74 6.84
CA TYR A 2 -2.23 -2.66 7.09
C TYR A 2 -1.90 -1.34 7.75
N GLU A 3 -0.97 -1.34 8.69
CA GLU A 3 -0.46 -0.11 9.29
C GLU A 3 0.73 0.40 8.48
N ARG A 4 0.66 1.63 7.99
CA ARG A 4 1.66 2.24 7.11
C ARG A 4 3.08 2.21 7.69
N SER A 5 3.20 2.40 9.00
CA SER A 5 4.46 2.43 9.76
C SER A 5 5.22 1.09 9.74
N LYS A 6 4.52 -0.02 9.50
CA LYS A 6 5.08 -1.39 9.49
C LYS A 6 5.55 -1.82 8.11
N LEU A 7 5.16 -1.11 7.06
CA LEU A 7 5.53 -1.44 5.69
C LEU A 7 6.97 -1.04 5.38
N ARG A 8 7.69 -1.92 4.69
CA ARG A 8 9.09 -1.75 4.30
C ARG A 8 9.22 -1.77 2.77
N ALA A 9 10.29 -1.16 2.27
CA ALA A 9 10.63 -1.22 0.85
C ALA A 9 10.62 -2.68 0.34
N GLY A 10 10.01 -2.90 -0.83
CA GLY A 10 9.80 -4.21 -1.43
C GLY A 10 8.55 -4.95 -0.94
N ASN A 11 7.79 -4.42 0.03
CA ASN A 11 6.48 -4.98 0.35
C ASN A 11 5.52 -4.77 -0.82
N VAL A 12 4.78 -5.83 -1.16
CA VAL A 12 3.72 -5.82 -2.17
C VAL A 12 2.42 -6.24 -1.50
N ILE A 13 1.37 -5.46 -1.75
CA ILE A 13 0.04 -5.66 -1.18
C ILE A 13 -0.94 -5.74 -2.34
N ASP A 14 -1.57 -6.89 -2.50
CA ASP A 14 -2.64 -7.07 -3.47
C ASP A 14 -3.97 -6.53 -2.92
N GLY A 15 -4.71 -5.81 -3.75
CA GLY A 15 -6.07 -5.38 -3.44
C GLY A 15 -7.05 -6.56 -3.42
N PRO A 16 -8.19 -6.45 -2.71
CA PRO A 16 -8.63 -5.28 -1.95
C PRO A 16 -7.93 -5.14 -0.59
N ALA A 17 -7.40 -3.95 -0.28
CA ALA A 17 -6.73 -3.65 0.97
C ALA A 17 -6.88 -2.19 1.40
N LEU A 18 -6.76 -1.96 2.71
CA LEU A 18 -6.68 -0.63 3.32
C LEU A 18 -5.31 -0.50 4.00
N ILE A 19 -4.62 0.60 3.75
CA ILE A 19 -3.36 0.96 4.41
C ILE A 19 -3.61 2.24 5.19
N GLU A 20 -3.49 2.18 6.51
CA GLU A 20 -3.85 3.28 7.40
C GLU A 20 -2.60 3.93 7.99
N GLU A 21 -2.63 5.25 8.08
CA GLU A 21 -1.70 6.08 8.83
C GLU A 21 -2.49 7.12 9.65
N PRO A 22 -1.91 7.72 10.70
CA PRO A 22 -2.65 8.63 11.58
C PRO A 22 -3.39 9.78 10.86
N THR A 23 -2.89 10.19 9.70
CA THR A 23 -3.39 11.33 8.92
C THR A 23 -4.17 10.96 7.66
N SER A 24 -4.16 9.69 7.24
CA SER A 24 -4.69 9.29 5.93
C SER A 24 -4.99 7.80 5.86
N VAL A 25 -5.86 7.42 4.91
CA VAL A 25 -6.13 6.03 4.58
C VAL A 25 -6.00 5.84 3.07
N THR A 26 -5.17 4.89 2.67
CA THR A 26 -4.95 4.51 1.27
C THR A 26 -5.76 3.27 0.94
N ASN A 27 -6.64 3.38 -0.06
CA ASN A 27 -7.49 2.29 -0.55
C ASN A 27 -6.83 1.62 -1.76
N VAL A 28 -6.50 0.34 -1.64
CA VAL A 28 -6.06 -0.49 -2.77
C VAL A 28 -7.26 -1.31 -3.23
N LEU A 29 -7.87 -0.92 -4.34
CA LEU A 29 -9.09 -1.55 -4.86
C LEU A 29 -8.80 -2.92 -5.48
N SER A 30 -9.86 -3.72 -5.69
CA SER A 30 -9.76 -4.97 -6.45
C SER A 30 -9.21 -4.71 -7.86
N GLY A 31 -8.32 -5.58 -8.33
CA GLY A 31 -7.62 -5.40 -9.62
C GLY A 31 -6.45 -4.41 -9.57
N TYR A 32 -6.09 -3.91 -8.38
CA TYR A 32 -4.89 -3.11 -8.17
C TYR A 32 -3.93 -3.82 -7.21
N LYS A 33 -2.67 -3.38 -7.24
CA LYS A 33 -1.65 -3.71 -6.24
C LYS A 33 -0.96 -2.43 -5.77
N CYS A 34 -0.41 -2.49 -4.57
CA CYS A 34 0.44 -1.45 -4.01
C CYS A 34 1.82 -2.03 -3.72
N GLU A 35 2.86 -1.36 -4.21
CA GLU A 35 4.26 -1.68 -3.88
C GLU A 35 4.88 -0.53 -3.09
N VAL A 36 5.63 -0.86 -2.05
CA VAL A 36 6.46 0.11 -1.36
C VAL A 36 7.80 0.18 -2.07
N ASP A 37 8.06 1.29 -2.76
CA ASP A 37 9.30 1.46 -3.50
C ASP A 37 10.51 1.63 -2.55
N LYS A 38 11.70 1.84 -3.14
CA LYS A 38 12.93 2.05 -2.37
C LYS A 38 12.95 3.32 -1.53
N SER A 39 12.21 4.36 -1.94
CA SER A 39 12.08 5.60 -1.18
C SER A 39 11.09 5.47 -0.03
N GLY A 40 10.34 4.36 0.02
CA GLY A 40 9.25 4.14 0.95
C GLY A 40 7.91 4.65 0.44
N SER A 41 7.83 5.17 -0.78
CA SER A 41 6.59 5.65 -1.40
C SER A 41 5.66 4.49 -1.73
N LEU A 42 4.35 4.70 -1.59
CA LEU A 42 3.33 3.74 -2.00
C LEU A 42 3.02 3.95 -3.49
N ILE A 43 3.34 2.96 -4.32
CA ILE A 43 3.07 2.97 -5.76
C ILE A 43 1.89 2.05 -6.05
N ILE A 44 0.76 2.65 -6.46
CA ILE A 44 -0.46 1.90 -6.80
C ILE A 44 -0.51 1.71 -8.31
N THR A 45 -0.65 0.46 -8.75
CA THR A 45 -0.75 0.08 -10.16
C THR A 45 -1.89 -0.88 -10.37
N ARG A 46 -2.46 -0.87 -11.58
CA ARG A 46 -3.43 -1.87 -12.00
C ARG A 46 -2.72 -3.21 -12.23
N LYS A 47 -3.34 -4.31 -11.82
CA LYS A 47 -2.93 -5.67 -12.20
C LYS A 47 -3.23 -5.94 -13.67
#